data_AF-A0A8J2IZR5-F1
#
_entry.id   AF-A0A8J2IZR5-F1
#
_cell.length_a   1.000
_cell.length_b   1.000
_cell.length_c   1.000
_cell.angle_alpha   90.00
_cell.angle_beta   90.00
_cell.angle_gamma   90.00
#
_symmetry.space_group_name_H-M   'P 1'
#
loop_
_entity.id
_entity.type
_entity.pdbx_description
1 polymer ?
#
loop_
_entity_poly.entity_id
_entity_poly.type
_entity_poly.pdbx_seq_one_letter_code
_entity_poly.pdbx_strand_id
1 'polypeptide(L)'
;MIALKPQFKPAIPDVSRFSSWEKFVRSTVWFQRALLAFKGERITGEITGKEFLQAETLCWGKVQSDSFGDDLKILRGGKLPASSRLRNLSPAID
;
A
#
# COMPACT_ATOMS: atom_id res chain seq x y z
N MET A 1 12.65 15.97 21.00
CA MET A 1 12.95 15.46 19.65
C MET A 1 12.17 14.17 19.42
N ILE A 2 11.14 14.20 18.59
CA ILE A 2 10.37 12.99 18.26
C ILE A 2 11.22 12.20 17.27
N ALA A 3 11.69 11.02 17.68
CA ALA A 3 12.39 10.11 16.78
C ALA A 3 11.42 9.67 15.68
N LEU A 4 11.59 10.22 14.48
CA LEU A 4 10.98 9.70 13.27
C LEU A 4 11.54 8.29 13.06
N LYS A 5 10.78 7.27 13.48
CA LYS A 5 11.08 5.88 13.13
C LYS A 5 11.28 5.85 11.60
N PRO A 6 12.35 5.23 11.08
CA PRO A 6 12.55 5.12 9.65
C PRO A 6 11.29 4.49 9.08
N GLN A 7 10.54 5.25 8.28
CA GLN A 7 9.37 4.75 7.58
C GLN A 7 9.89 3.73 6.57
N PHE A 8 9.89 2.46 6.98
CA PHE A 8 10.13 1.35 6.08
C PHE A 8 9.00 1.45 5.04
N LYS A 9 9.31 1.97 3.86
CA LYS A 9 8.37 1.90 2.74
C LYS A 9 8.14 0.41 2.52
N PRO A 10 6.92 -0.13 2.74
CA PRO A 10 6.67 -1.52 2.43
C PRO A 10 7.02 -1.70 0.96
N ALA A 11 8.03 -2.54 0.70
CA ALA A 11 8.47 -2.79 -0.65
C ALA A 11 7.38 -3.63 -1.32
N ILE A 12 6.56 -2.95 -2.10
CA ILE A 12 5.45 -3.52 -2.86
C ILE A 12 5.96 -3.70 -4.29
N PRO A 13 5.71 -4.86 -4.92
CA PRO A 13 6.05 -5.07 -6.33
C PRO A 13 5.44 -4.01 -7.25
N ASP A 14 6.03 -3.79 -8.43
CA ASP A 14 5.43 -2.91 -9.42
C ASP A 14 4.16 -3.53 -10.01
N VAL A 15 3.03 -2.85 -9.82
CA VAL A 15 1.70 -3.29 -10.28
C VAL A 15 1.64 -3.52 -11.80
N SER A 16 2.42 -2.75 -12.58
CA SER A 16 2.42 -2.85 -14.06
C SER A 16 2.90 -4.21 -14.58
N ARG A 17 3.58 -4.99 -13.73
CA ARG A 17 4.11 -6.32 -14.06
C ARG A 17 3.08 -7.44 -13.95
N PHE A 18 1.87 -7.14 -13.48
CA PHE A 18 0.85 -8.15 -13.17
C PHE A 18 -0.36 -8.00 -14.08
N SER A 19 -0.83 -9.12 -14.61
CA SER A 19 -2.00 -9.17 -15.50
C SER A 19 -3.34 -9.11 -14.75
N SER A 20 -3.33 -9.23 -13.42
CA SER A 20 -4.54 -9.19 -12.59
C SER A 20 -4.22 -8.74 -11.15
N TRP A 21 -5.22 -8.14 -10.50
CA TRP A 21 -5.12 -7.70 -9.11
C TRP A 21 -4.77 -8.83 -8.15
N GLU A 22 -5.43 -9.99 -8.29
CA GLU A 22 -5.18 -11.14 -7.41
C GLU A 22 -3.73 -11.63 -7.49
N LYS A 23 -3.15 -11.71 -8.70
CA LYS A 23 -1.74 -12.11 -8.88
C LYS A 23 -0.81 -11.11 -8.20
N PHE A 24 -1.10 -9.82 -8.35
CA PHE A 24 -0.33 -8.76 -7.69
C PHE A 24 -0.37 -8.88 -6.17
N VAL A 25 -1.56 -8.98 -5.56
CA VAL A 25 -1.70 -9.13 -4.10
C VAL A 25 -1.03 -10.39 -3.60
N ARG A 26 -1.23 -11.53 -4.28
CA ARG A 26 -0.61 -12.81 -3.94
C ARG A 26 0.92 -12.74 -3.99
N SER A 27 1.48 -12.08 -5.00
CA SER A 27 2.92 -11.84 -5.08
C SER A 27 3.43 -10.90 -3.98
N THR A 28 2.65 -9.90 -3.58
CA THR A 28 2.97 -9.04 -2.43
C THR A 28 3.06 -9.85 -1.13
N VAL A 29 2.14 -10.81 -0.90
CA VAL A 29 2.23 -11.71 0.28
C VAL A 29 3.54 -12.49 0.29
N TRP A 30 3.92 -13.11 -0.84
CA TRP A 30 5.17 -13.87 -0.93
C TRP A 30 6.39 -12.98 -0.69
N PHE A 31 6.36 -11.76 -1.20
CA PHE A 31 7.42 -10.79 -0.96
C PHE A 31 7.54 -10.43 0.53
N GLN A 32 6.41 -10.22 1.22
CA GLN A 32 6.40 -10.00 2.67
C GLN A 32 6.95 -11.21 3.45
N ARG A 33 6.56 -12.44 3.07
CA ARG A 33 7.13 -13.66 3.67
C ARG A 33 8.63 -13.75 3.45
N ALA A 34 9.14 -13.38 2.28
CA ALA A 34 10.57 -13.34 2.01
C ALA A 34 11.30 -12.32 2.90
N LEU A 35 10.72 -11.13 3.09
CA LEU A 35 11.27 -10.13 4.01
C LEU A 35 11.29 -10.62 5.47
N LEU A 36 10.26 -11.33 5.91
CA LEU A 36 10.22 -11.94 7.24
C LEU A 36 11.26 -13.07 7.37
N ALA A 37 11.44 -13.88 6.32
CA ALA A 37 12.45 -14.92 6.29
C ALA A 37 13.88 -14.34 6.43
N PHE A 38 14.17 -13.20 5.78
CA PHE A 38 15.45 -12.49 5.97
C PHE A 38 15.65 -11.96 7.40
N LYS A 39 14.56 -11.80 8.17
CA LYS A 39 14.60 -11.44 9.59
C LYS A 39 14.62 -12.65 10.52
N GLY A 40 14.67 -13.87 9.97
CA GLY A 40 14.67 -15.12 10.73
C GLY A 40 13.29 -15.75 10.95
N GLU A 41 12.20 -15.12 10.48
CA GLU A 41 10.85 -15.64 10.60
C GLU A 41 10.41 -16.33 9.30
N ARG A 42 10.61 -17.65 9.23
CA ARG A 42 10.22 -18.43 8.06
C ARG A 42 8.77 -18.90 8.17
N ILE A 43 7.90 -18.33 7.35
CA ILE A 43 6.50 -18.76 7.20
C ILE A 43 6.40 -19.73 6.02
N THR A 44 5.83 -20.92 6.27
CA THR A 44 5.63 -21.96 5.27
C THR A 44 4.14 -22.32 5.15
N GLY A 45 3.76 -22.95 4.04
CA GLY A 45 2.38 -23.39 3.79
C GLY A 45 1.59 -22.43 2.90
N GLU A 46 0.28 -22.67 2.79
CA GLU A 46 -0.62 -21.87 1.96
C GLU A 46 -0.76 -20.43 2.47
N ILE A 47 -1.15 -19.52 1.58
CA ILE A 47 -1.44 -18.13 1.95
C ILE A 47 -2.77 -18.11 2.69
N THR A 48 -2.75 -17.56 3.89
CA THR A 48 -3.97 -17.38 4.69
C THR A 48 -4.76 -16.17 4.20
N GLY A 49 -6.09 -16.19 4.41
CA GLY A 49 -6.94 -15.04 4.07
C GLY A 49 -6.53 -13.76 4.82
N LYS A 50 -5.98 -13.89 6.02
CA LYS A 50 -5.45 -12.76 6.80
C LYS A 50 -4.24 -12.12 6.14
N GLU A 51 -3.28 -12.91 5.67
CA GLU A 51 -2.11 -12.41 4.94
C GLU A 51 -2.53 -11.74 3.63
N PHE A 52 -3.48 -12.32 2.92
CA PHE A 52 -4.01 -11.75 1.69
C PHE A 52 -4.65 -10.38 1.94
N LEU A 53 -5.53 -10.26 2.94
CA LEU A 53 -6.19 -9.00 3.30
C LEU A 53 -5.18 -7.92 3.74
N GLN A 54 -4.15 -8.31 4.50
CA GLN A 54 -3.09 -7.39 4.90
C GLN A 54 -2.28 -6.88 3.71
N ALA A 55 -1.92 -7.76 2.78
CA ALA A 55 -1.22 -7.39 1.56
C ALA A 55 -2.08 -6.49 0.66
N GLU A 56 -3.37 -6.79 0.54
CA GLU A 56 -4.33 -5.98 -0.21
C GLU A 56 -4.43 -4.56 0.36
N THR A 57 -4.57 -4.44 1.68
CA THR A 57 -4.63 -3.14 2.37
C THR A 57 -3.37 -2.31 2.11
N LEU A 58 -2.20 -2.95 2.13
CA LEU A 58 -0.93 -2.31 1.81
C LEU A 58 -0.87 -1.83 0.35
N CYS A 59 -1.33 -2.66 -0.57
CA CYS A 59 -1.39 -2.31 -1.98
C CYS A 59 -2.29 -1.11 -2.22
N TRP A 60 -3.49 -1.06 -1.62
CA TRP A 60 -4.36 0.11 -1.67
C TRP A 60 -3.70 1.36 -1.10
N GLY A 61 -3.08 1.25 0.08
CA GLY A 61 -2.37 2.38 0.69
C GLY A 61 -1.26 2.94 -0.21
N LYS A 62 -0.56 2.08 -0.96
CA LYS A 62 0.46 2.50 -1.93
C LYS A 62 -0.15 3.21 -3.13
N VAL A 63 -1.18 2.64 -3.75
CA VAL A 63 -1.85 3.25 -4.91
C VAL A 63 -2.46 4.60 -4.54
N GLN A 64 -3.08 4.70 -3.36
CA GLN A 64 -3.60 5.97 -2.84
C GLN A 64 -2.49 6.99 -2.61
N SER A 65 -1.36 6.57 -2.02
CA SER A 65 -0.19 7.44 -1.80
C SER A 65 0.44 7.91 -3.11
N ASP A 66 0.51 7.05 -4.13
CA ASP A 66 1.07 7.40 -5.43
C ASP A 66 0.15 8.35 -6.22
N SER A 67 -1.16 8.14 -6.11
CA SER A 67 -2.17 8.90 -6.87
C SER A 67 -2.52 10.24 -6.21
N PHE A 68 -2.48 10.31 -4.88
CA PHE A 68 -2.96 11.44 -4.07
C PHE A 68 -1.95 11.89 -3.02
N GLY A 69 -0.67 11.53 -3.15
CA GLY A 69 0.35 11.79 -2.13
C GLY A 69 0.51 13.26 -1.75
N ASP A 70 0.39 14.16 -2.73
CA ASP A 70 0.46 15.61 -2.48
C ASP A 70 -0.84 16.13 -1.85
N ASP A 71 -1.99 15.61 -2.28
CA ASP A 71 -3.28 15.94 -1.69
C ASP A 71 -3.37 15.48 -0.22
N LEU A 72 -2.79 14.32 0.12
CA LEU A 72 -2.68 13.82 1.50
C LEU A 72 -1.80 14.71 2.40
N LYS A 73 -0.68 15.23 1.86
CA LYS A 73 0.17 16.18 2.61
C LYS A 73 -0.59 17.49 2.87
N ILE A 74 -1.38 17.94 1.90
CA ILE A 74 -2.12 19.18 1.99
C ILE A 74 -3.36 19.05 2.89
N LEU A 75 -4.02 17.89 2.91
CA LEU A 75 -5.10 17.58 3.87
C LEU A 75 -4.62 17.64 5.32
N ARG A 76 -3.39 17.20 5.61
CA ARG A 76 -2.80 17.36 6.95
C ARG A 76 -2.59 18.83 7.34
N GLY A 77 -2.52 19.74 6.36
CA GLY A 77 -2.45 21.19 6.54
C GLY A 77 -3.80 21.92 6.53
N GLY A 78 -4.92 21.21 6.33
CA GLY A 78 -6.28 21.75 6.52
C GLY A 78 -6.93 22.46 5.34
N LYS A 79 -6.31 22.57 4.15
CA LYS A 79 -6.96 23.18 2.96
C LYS A 79 -6.56 22.51 1.66
N LEU A 80 -7.49 21.81 1.02
CA LEU A 80 -7.30 21.15 -0.27
C LEU A 80 -7.24 22.18 -1.44
N PRO A 81 -6.24 22.12 -2.34
CA PRO A 81 -6.11 23.08 -3.44
C PRO A 81 -7.21 22.86 -4.48
N ALA A 82 -7.51 23.89 -5.29
CA ALA A 82 -8.53 23.80 -6.34
C ALA A 82 -8.21 22.76 -7.43
N SER A 83 -6.91 22.50 -7.66
CA SER A 83 -6.41 21.53 -8.63
C SER A 83 -6.32 20.08 -8.11
N SER A 84 -6.74 19.81 -6.87
CA SER A 84 -6.66 18.48 -6.27
C SER A 84 -7.60 17.49 -6.96
N ARG A 85 -7.11 16.27 -7.19
CA ARG A 85 -7.92 15.18 -7.75
C ARG A 85 -8.92 14.63 -6.73
N LEU A 86 -8.66 14.81 -5.42
CA LEU A 86 -9.61 14.45 -4.36
C LEU A 86 -10.91 15.26 -4.39
N ARG A 87 -10.95 16.45 -5.02
CA ARG A 87 -12.20 17.19 -5.21
C ARG A 87 -13.17 16.50 -6.17
N ASN A 88 -12.65 15.68 -7.08
CA ASN A 88 -13.43 15.01 -8.11
C ASN A 88 -13.84 13.59 -7.70
N LEU A 89 -13.39 13.11 -6.53
CA LEU A 89 -13.81 11.83 -5.96
C LEU A 89 -15.23 11.98 -5.41
N SER A 90 -16.18 11.30 -6.04
CA SER A 90 -17.57 11.20 -5.59
C SER A 90 -17.71 9.97 -4.69
N PRO A 91 -18.12 10.12 -3.41
CA PRO A 91 -18.31 8.99 -2.49
C PRO A 91 -19.37 7.97 -2.94
N ALA A 92 -20.17 8.32 -3.96
CA ALA A 92 -21.26 7.50 -4.46
C ALA A 92 -20.88 6.69 -5.72
N ILE A 93 -19.74 6.96 -6.35
CA ILE A 93 -19.37 6.39 -7.65
C ILE A 93 -17.97 5.76 -7.63
N ASP A 94 -17.06 6.20 -6.75
CA ASP A 94 -15.67 5.72 -6.63
C ASP A 94 -15.36 5.10 -5.26
#